data_AF-A0A8C3SHT2-F1
#
_entry.id   AF-A0A8C3SHT2-F1
#
_cell.length_a   1.000
_cell.length_b   1.000
_cell.length_c   1.000
_cell.angle_alpha   90.00
_cell.angle_beta   90.00
_cell.angle_gamma   90.00
#
_symmetry.space_group_name_H-M   'P 1'
#
loop_
_entity.id
_entity.type
_entity.pdbx_description
1 polymer ?
#
loop_
_entity_poly.entity_id
_entity_poly.type
_entity_poly.pdbx_seq_one_letter_code
_entity_poly.pdbx_strand_id
1 'polypeptide(L)'
;MFICVKHGDNQQFLANTCCSVLLLLHYLRSKVGLRRTEAIDLCDELGTLKLLFLVKLPSDSASKFLSPRGTYYVCRVERGTPGTKQENAYRAFTPVFKDPEPELLDALRTQCEFLEKSRLKLLKAQDGKKVQTMESLISIVPSQISVSSMPGSGASGVADEEGAPRKAGPSPKIKPEASKKEKHR
;
A
#
# COMPACT_ATOMS: atom_id res chain seq x y z
N MET A 1 8.29 -8.60 -7.05
CA MET A 1 7.21 -9.12 -6.18
C MET A 1 5.93 -9.12 -6.99
N PHE A 2 5.11 -10.17 -6.92
CA PHE A 2 3.90 -10.27 -7.73
C PHE A 2 2.67 -10.53 -6.87
N ILE A 3 1.52 -10.09 -7.37
CA ILE A 3 0.18 -10.42 -6.86
C ILE A 3 -0.61 -11.13 -7.95
N CYS A 4 -1.61 -11.91 -7.55
CA CYS A 4 -2.60 -12.47 -8.44
C CYS A 4 -3.81 -11.54 -8.50
N VAL A 5 -4.23 -11.17 -9.71
CA VAL A 5 -5.45 -10.38 -9.92
C VAL A 5 -6.44 -11.24 -10.67
N LYS A 6 -7.58 -11.54 -10.02
CA LYS A 6 -8.70 -12.26 -10.61
C LYS A 6 -9.68 -11.26 -11.24
N HIS A 7 -10.20 -11.60 -12.42
CA HIS A 7 -11.23 -10.83 -13.12
C HIS A 7 -12.17 -11.78 -13.90
N GLY A 8 -13.15 -11.23 -14.63
CA GLY A 8 -14.22 -11.97 -15.30
C GLY A 8 -13.84 -13.31 -15.98
N ASP A 9 -14.81 -14.22 -16.06
CA ASP A 9 -14.68 -15.55 -16.67
C ASP A 9 -13.55 -16.42 -16.07
N ASN A 10 -13.35 -16.36 -14.75
CA ASN A 10 -12.29 -17.08 -14.03
C ASN A 10 -10.88 -16.79 -14.55
N GLN A 11 -10.69 -15.62 -15.18
CA GLN A 11 -9.38 -15.22 -15.67
C GLN A 11 -8.57 -14.59 -14.54
N GLN A 12 -7.25 -14.76 -14.65
CA GLN A 12 -6.33 -14.14 -13.73
C GLN A 12 -5.03 -13.75 -14.43
N PHE A 13 -4.36 -12.73 -13.91
CA PHE A 13 -3.02 -12.36 -14.34
C PHE A 13 -2.15 -11.96 -13.16
N LEU A 14 -0.84 -12.02 -13.37
CA LEU A 14 0.14 -11.54 -12.40
C LEU A 14 0.45 -10.07 -12.63
N ALA A 15 0.50 -9.29 -11.56
CA ALA A 15 0.93 -7.90 -11.59
C ALA A 15 2.19 -7.70 -10.74
N ASN A 16 3.22 -7.07 -11.30
CA ASN A 16 4.44 -6.72 -10.56
C ASN A 16 4.17 -5.53 -9.64
N THR A 17 4.37 -5.70 -8.34
CA THR A 17 4.16 -4.65 -7.34
C THR A 17 5.43 -3.85 -7.01
N CYS A 18 6.58 -4.18 -7.61
CA CYS A 18 7.80 -3.37 -7.57
C CYS A 18 7.74 -2.19 -8.56
N CYS A 19 6.56 -1.55 -8.67
CA CYS A 19 6.32 -0.36 -9.46
C CYS A 19 5.51 0.64 -8.65
N SER A 20 5.35 1.86 -9.15
CA SER A 20 4.53 2.86 -8.47
C SER A 20 3.04 2.48 -8.47
N VAL A 21 2.30 2.94 -7.46
CA VAL A 21 0.82 2.79 -7.42
C VAL A 21 0.19 3.31 -8.71
N LEU A 22 0.65 4.44 -9.23
CA LEU A 22 0.18 5.00 -10.50
C LEU A 22 0.32 4.02 -11.67
N LEU A 23 1.51 3.41 -11.82
CA LEU A 23 1.78 2.45 -12.90
C LEU A 23 0.97 1.16 -12.71
N LEU A 24 0.85 0.68 -11.48
CA LEU A 24 0.03 -0.49 -11.17
C LEU A 24 -1.43 -0.23 -11.57
N LEU A 25 -2.05 0.85 -11.10
CA LEU A 25 -3.45 1.17 -11.42
C LEU A 25 -3.64 1.40 -12.93
N HIS A 26 -2.66 1.95 -13.64
CA HIS A 26 -2.72 2.06 -15.10
C HIS A 26 -2.72 0.68 -15.79
N TYR A 27 -1.84 -0.21 -15.36
CA TYR A 27 -1.75 -1.57 -15.87
C TYR A 27 -3.04 -2.36 -15.63
N LEU A 28 -3.60 -2.29 -14.42
CA LEU A 28 -4.84 -2.99 -14.05
C LEU A 28 -6.00 -2.58 -14.94
N ARG A 29 -6.24 -1.27 -15.13
CA ARG A 29 -7.30 -0.76 -16.04
C ARG A 29 -7.16 -1.35 -17.44
N SER A 30 -5.94 -1.34 -17.96
CA SER A 30 -5.64 -1.84 -19.31
C SER A 30 -5.92 -3.34 -19.42
N LYS A 31 -5.61 -4.11 -18.37
CA LYS A 31 -5.86 -5.56 -18.33
C LYS A 31 -7.34 -5.93 -18.24
N VAL A 32 -8.15 -5.15 -17.54
CA VAL A 32 -9.59 -5.39 -17.36
C VAL A 32 -10.48 -4.58 -18.31
N GLY A 33 -9.91 -3.95 -19.35
CA GLY A 33 -10.66 -3.24 -20.38
C GLY A 33 -11.36 -1.95 -19.91
N LEU A 34 -10.88 -1.31 -18.85
CA LEU A 34 -11.44 -0.07 -18.31
C LEU A 34 -10.81 1.18 -18.94
N ARG A 35 -11.52 2.30 -18.86
CA ARG A 35 -10.99 3.58 -19.36
C ARG A 35 -9.83 4.06 -18.50
N ARG A 36 -8.85 4.73 -19.13
CA ARG A 36 -7.63 5.22 -18.47
C ARG A 36 -7.90 6.13 -17.24
N THR A 37 -8.97 6.90 -17.29
CA THR A 37 -9.36 7.87 -16.26
C THR A 37 -10.32 7.29 -15.21
N GLU A 38 -10.76 6.05 -15.37
CA GLU A 38 -11.74 5.46 -14.48
C GLU A 38 -11.15 5.23 -13.08
N ALA A 39 -11.88 5.60 -12.03
CA ALA A 39 -11.42 5.40 -10.67
C ALA A 39 -11.55 3.91 -10.32
N ILE A 40 -10.45 3.30 -9.90
CA ILE A 40 -10.40 1.89 -9.50
C ILE A 40 -9.60 1.72 -8.22
N ASP A 41 -9.85 0.62 -7.53
CA ASP A 41 -9.08 0.11 -6.40
C ASP A 41 -8.93 -1.41 -6.48
N LEU A 42 -8.21 -1.99 -5.52
CA LEU A 42 -8.18 -3.43 -5.28
C LEU A 42 -8.88 -3.78 -3.97
N CYS A 43 -9.59 -4.91 -3.94
CA CYS A 43 -9.98 -5.59 -2.70
C CYS A 43 -9.40 -7.02 -2.67
N ASP A 44 -9.23 -7.60 -1.50
CA ASP A 44 -8.89 -9.02 -1.36
C ASP A 44 -10.13 -9.93 -1.35
N GLU A 45 -9.91 -11.24 -1.14
CA GLU A 45 -10.96 -12.27 -1.11
C GLU A 45 -11.99 -12.09 0.00
N LEU A 46 -11.70 -11.26 1.00
CA LEU A 46 -12.66 -10.92 2.07
C LEU A 46 -13.33 -9.56 1.85
N GLY A 47 -13.11 -8.92 0.69
CA GLY A 47 -13.66 -7.61 0.38
C GLY A 47 -12.96 -6.45 1.08
N THR A 48 -11.74 -6.65 1.58
CA THR A 48 -10.99 -5.56 2.21
C THR A 48 -10.30 -4.72 1.15
N LEU A 49 -10.79 -3.49 0.96
CA LEU A 49 -10.22 -2.49 0.06
C LEU A 49 -8.78 -2.13 0.45
N LYS A 50 -7.93 -1.86 -0.54
CA LYS A 50 -6.53 -1.45 -0.36
C LYS A 50 -6.34 0.06 -0.40
N LEU A 51 -7.38 0.79 -0.80
CA LEU A 51 -7.44 2.26 -0.81
C LEU A 51 -6.27 2.89 -1.58
N LEU A 52 -5.82 2.23 -2.66
CA LEU A 52 -4.70 2.69 -3.48
C LEU A 52 -5.02 4.04 -4.13
N PHE A 53 -6.29 4.29 -4.44
CA PHE A 53 -6.76 5.57 -4.97
C PHE A 53 -6.68 6.75 -3.96
N LEU A 54 -6.44 6.47 -2.68
CA LEU A 54 -6.23 7.49 -1.63
C LEU A 54 -4.76 7.71 -1.26
N VAL A 55 -3.83 6.98 -1.88
CA VAL A 55 -2.40 7.10 -1.59
C VAL A 55 -1.94 8.52 -1.93
N LYS A 56 -1.43 9.24 -0.93
CA LYS A 56 -0.97 10.64 -1.05
C LYS A 56 0.09 10.82 -2.13
N LEU A 57 0.99 9.85 -2.28
CA LEU A 57 2.08 9.85 -3.25
C LEU A 57 1.90 8.68 -4.22
N PRO A 58 1.23 8.88 -5.38
CA PRO A 58 1.04 7.81 -6.36
C PRO A 58 2.35 7.23 -6.93
N SER A 59 3.48 7.91 -6.71
CA SER A 59 4.84 7.43 -7.02
C SER A 59 5.35 6.37 -6.04
N ASP A 60 4.71 6.20 -4.87
CA ASP A 60 5.10 5.18 -3.91
C ASP A 60 4.99 3.77 -4.49
N SER A 61 5.90 2.89 -4.06
CA SER A 61 5.88 1.49 -4.46
C SER A 61 4.58 0.81 -4.01
N ALA A 62 3.89 0.16 -4.96
CA ALA A 62 2.66 -0.57 -4.69
C ALA A 62 2.88 -1.74 -3.70
N SER A 63 4.10 -2.28 -3.65
CA SER A 63 4.49 -3.33 -2.70
C SER A 63 4.34 -2.94 -1.22
N LYS A 64 4.23 -1.63 -0.91
CA LYS A 64 3.98 -1.15 0.46
C LYS A 64 2.55 -1.44 0.94
N PHE A 65 1.61 -1.60 -0.01
CA PHE A 65 0.17 -1.67 0.28
C PHE A 65 -0.43 -3.06 -0.03
N LEU A 66 0.35 -3.94 -0.64
CA LEU A 66 -0.12 -5.22 -1.16
C LEU A 66 0.74 -6.34 -0.62
N SER A 67 0.09 -7.39 -0.12
CA SER A 67 0.76 -8.57 0.38
C SER A 67 1.41 -9.33 -0.78
N PRO A 68 2.68 -9.78 -0.64
CA PRO A 68 3.31 -10.63 -1.63
C PRO A 68 2.45 -11.87 -1.90
N ARG A 69 2.26 -12.22 -3.18
CA ARG A 69 1.45 -13.38 -3.62
C ARG A 69 -0.01 -13.33 -3.20
N GLY A 70 -0.52 -12.18 -2.73
CA GLY A 70 -1.93 -12.01 -2.41
C GLY A 70 -2.82 -12.10 -3.67
N THR A 71 -4.05 -12.53 -3.46
CA THR A 71 -5.12 -12.55 -4.47
C THR A 71 -6.00 -11.31 -4.30
N TYR A 72 -6.25 -10.60 -5.39
CA TYR A 72 -7.05 -9.38 -5.40
C TYR A 72 -8.02 -9.33 -6.57
N TYR A 73 -9.08 -8.54 -6.39
CA TYR A 73 -10.06 -8.20 -7.42
C TYR A 73 -9.99 -6.70 -7.70
N VAL A 74 -10.16 -6.32 -8.96
CA VAL A 74 -10.32 -4.91 -9.34
C VAL A 74 -11.73 -4.47 -8.97
N CYS A 75 -11.85 -3.35 -8.25
CA CYS A 75 -13.12 -2.69 -7.96
C CYS A 75 -13.18 -1.34 -8.68
N ARG A 76 -14.30 -1.04 -9.33
CA ARG A 76 -14.64 0.33 -9.73
C ARG A 76 -14.97 1.14 -8.49
N VAL A 77 -14.47 2.37 -8.43
CA VAL A 77 -14.77 3.32 -7.36
C VAL A 77 -15.81 4.30 -7.87
N GLU A 78 -17.03 4.19 -7.39
CA GLU A 78 -18.12 5.06 -7.80
C GLU A 78 -18.22 6.26 -6.87
N ARG A 79 -18.11 7.45 -7.46
CA ARG A 79 -18.20 8.74 -6.80
C ARG A 79 -19.52 9.44 -7.12
N GLY A 80 -19.84 10.49 -6.38
CA GLY A 80 -21.00 11.30 -6.72
C GLY A 80 -20.80 12.07 -8.02
N THR A 81 -21.89 12.65 -8.52
CA THR A 81 -21.91 13.36 -9.80
C THR A 81 -20.91 14.53 -9.80
N PRO A 82 -20.03 14.63 -10.81
CA PRO A 82 -19.10 15.76 -10.94
C PRO A 82 -19.83 17.11 -10.94
N GLY A 83 -19.24 18.11 -10.28
CA GLY A 83 -19.80 19.47 -10.20
C GLY A 83 -20.92 19.63 -9.16
N THR A 84 -21.24 18.58 -8.39
CA THR A 84 -22.21 18.67 -7.29
C THR A 84 -21.52 18.74 -5.93
N LYS A 85 -22.25 19.20 -4.89
CA LYS A 85 -21.77 19.15 -3.50
C LYS A 85 -21.40 17.73 -3.02
N GLN A 86 -21.86 16.70 -3.75
CA GLN A 86 -21.66 15.30 -3.44
C GLN A 86 -20.64 14.63 -4.36
N GLU A 87 -19.91 15.37 -5.21
CA GLU A 87 -18.91 14.81 -6.13
C GLU A 87 -17.93 13.85 -5.43
N ASN A 88 -17.46 14.22 -4.24
CA ASN A 88 -16.53 13.40 -3.45
C ASN A 88 -17.20 12.32 -2.59
N ALA A 89 -18.52 12.15 -2.66
CA ALA A 89 -19.22 11.10 -1.92
C ALA A 89 -18.80 9.71 -2.41
N TYR A 90 -18.61 8.77 -1.50
CA TYR A 90 -18.47 7.36 -1.86
C TYR A 90 -19.86 6.77 -2.12
N ARG A 91 -20.07 6.19 -3.31
CA ARG A 91 -21.36 5.60 -3.71
C ARG A 91 -21.34 4.09 -3.70
N ALA A 92 -20.32 3.50 -4.30
CA ALA A 92 -20.17 2.05 -4.36
C ALA A 92 -18.72 1.67 -4.68
N PHE A 93 -18.38 0.43 -4.32
CA PHE A 93 -17.21 -0.27 -4.82
C PHE A 93 -17.70 -1.54 -5.53
N THR A 94 -17.54 -1.58 -6.85
CA THR A 94 -18.15 -2.63 -7.69
C THR A 94 -17.05 -3.52 -8.27
N PRO A 95 -16.96 -4.81 -7.87
CA PRO A 95 -15.97 -5.72 -8.43
C PRO A 95 -16.13 -5.90 -9.94
N VAL A 96 -15.01 -6.06 -10.66
CA VAL A 96 -14.95 -6.22 -12.12
C VAL A 96 -14.77 -7.70 -12.48
N PHE A 97 -15.74 -8.51 -12.07
CA PHE A 97 -15.84 -9.91 -12.48
C PHE A 97 -17.30 -10.39 -12.39
N LYS A 98 -17.56 -11.57 -12.97
CA LYS A 98 -18.90 -12.13 -13.06
C LYS A 98 -19.27 -12.82 -11.75
N ASP A 99 -20.50 -12.62 -11.29
CA ASP A 99 -21.11 -13.32 -10.14
C ASP A 99 -20.25 -13.27 -8.85
N PRO A 100 -19.96 -12.07 -8.32
CA PRO A 100 -19.27 -11.94 -7.03
C PRO A 100 -20.08 -12.55 -5.88
N GLU A 101 -19.38 -13.24 -4.98
CA GLU A 101 -19.98 -13.82 -3.78
C GLU A 101 -20.76 -12.75 -2.97
N PRO A 102 -21.95 -13.06 -2.43
CA PRO A 102 -22.74 -12.11 -1.66
C PRO A 102 -21.97 -11.51 -0.47
N GLU A 103 -21.16 -12.31 0.21
CA GLU A 103 -20.35 -11.88 1.36
C GLU A 103 -19.31 -10.83 0.96
N LEU A 104 -18.74 -10.96 -0.25
CA LEU A 104 -17.82 -9.97 -0.80
C LEU A 104 -18.52 -8.64 -1.07
N LEU A 105 -19.73 -8.69 -1.65
CA LEU A 105 -20.53 -7.50 -1.91
C LEU A 105 -20.93 -6.79 -0.62
N ASP A 106 -21.32 -7.54 0.41
CA ASP A 106 -21.69 -7.00 1.71
C ASP A 106 -20.51 -6.34 2.44
N ALA A 107 -19.33 -6.96 2.36
CA ALA A 107 -18.10 -6.36 2.89
C ALA A 107 -17.78 -5.02 2.20
N LEU A 108 -17.85 -4.98 0.86
CA LEU A 108 -17.59 -3.76 0.09
C LEU A 108 -18.62 -2.66 0.37
N ARG A 109 -19.91 -3.02 0.50
CA ARG A 109 -20.98 -2.08 0.90
C ARG A 109 -20.71 -1.48 2.27
N THR A 110 -20.39 -2.33 3.25
CA THR A 110 -20.09 -1.90 4.63
C THR A 110 -18.90 -0.95 4.66
N GLN A 111 -17.82 -1.26 3.92
CA GLN A 111 -16.66 -0.36 3.81
C GLN A 111 -17.01 0.96 3.11
N CYS A 112 -17.85 0.92 2.08
CA CYS A 112 -18.32 2.13 1.40
C CYS A 112 -19.06 3.08 2.36
N GLU A 113 -20.01 2.54 3.13
CA GLU A 113 -20.77 3.31 4.13
C GLU A 113 -19.85 3.89 5.21
N PHE A 114 -18.87 3.10 5.66
CA PHE A 114 -17.89 3.55 6.63
C PHE A 114 -17.03 4.71 6.11
N LEU A 115 -16.54 4.61 4.88
CA LEU A 115 -15.75 5.68 4.23
C LEU A 115 -16.57 6.95 4.05
N GLU A 116 -17.83 6.84 3.64
CA GLU A 116 -18.71 7.99 3.48
C GLU A 116 -19.05 8.65 4.82
N LYS A 117 -19.36 7.86 5.85
CA LYS A 117 -19.59 8.37 7.22
C LYS A 117 -18.36 9.09 7.76
N SER A 118 -17.16 8.54 7.51
CA SER A 118 -15.90 9.14 7.92
C SER A 118 -15.63 10.46 7.19
N ARG A 119 -15.89 10.51 5.87
CA ARG A 119 -15.79 11.74 5.07
C ARG A 119 -16.73 12.83 5.57
N LEU A 120 -17.99 12.49 5.88
CA LEU A 120 -18.97 13.46 6.40
C LEU A 120 -18.59 13.99 7.79
N LYS A 121 -18.02 13.16 8.66
CA LYS A 121 -17.50 13.60 9.96
C LYS A 121 -16.36 14.61 9.79
N LEU A 122 -15.44 14.35 8.87
CA LEU A 122 -14.31 15.25 8.62
C LEU A 122 -14.78 16.60 8.05
N LEU A 123 -15.76 16.58 7.14
CA LEU A 123 -16.33 17.80 6.57
C LEU A 123 -16.98 18.67 7.66
N LYS A 124 -17.77 18.07 8.55
CA LYS A 124 -18.37 18.77 9.71
C LYS A 124 -17.33 19.33 10.68
N ALA A 125 -16.21 18.62 10.88
CA ALA A 125 -15.13 19.08 11.75
C ALA A 125 -14.33 20.26 11.14
N GLN A 126 -14.23 20.31 9.81
CA GLN A 126 -13.59 21.42 9.10
C GLN A 126 -14.41 22.71 9.21
N ASP A 127 -15.74 22.61 9.18
CA ASP A 127 -16.65 23.73 9.45
C ASP A 127 -16.54 24.25 10.90
N GLY A 128 -15.93 23.47 11.81
CA GLY A 128 -15.79 23.76 13.25
C GLY A 128 -14.38 24.11 13.75
N LYS A 129 -13.38 24.36 12.88
CA LYS A 129 -11.94 24.53 13.22
C LYS A 129 -11.33 23.35 14.02
N LYS A 130 -10.89 22.31 13.30
CA LYS A 130 -9.62 21.56 13.54
C LYS A 130 -9.39 20.57 12.39
N VAL A 131 -8.31 20.78 11.61
CA VAL A 131 -7.92 19.90 10.50
C VAL A 131 -7.31 18.62 11.07
N GLN A 132 -8.04 17.51 11.01
CA GLN A 132 -7.48 16.17 11.24
C GLN A 132 -7.12 15.53 9.89
N THR A 133 -5.87 15.08 9.79
CA THR A 133 -5.20 14.64 8.56
C THR A 133 -5.69 13.27 8.07
N MET A 134 -5.68 13.04 6.76
CA MET A 134 -6.16 11.82 6.08
C MET A 134 -5.49 10.48 6.51
N GLU A 135 -4.46 10.53 7.36
CA GLU A 135 -3.85 9.32 7.94
C GLU A 135 -4.83 8.49 8.78
N SER A 136 -5.82 9.13 9.40
CA SER A 136 -6.86 8.39 10.14
C SER A 136 -7.75 7.52 9.24
N LEU A 137 -7.87 7.79 7.94
CA LEU A 137 -8.69 6.94 7.05
C LEU A 137 -8.00 5.63 6.68
N ILE A 138 -6.66 5.60 6.71
CA ILE A 138 -5.85 4.43 6.37
C ILE A 138 -5.68 3.51 7.60
N SER A 139 -5.72 4.06 8.81
CA SER A 139 -5.51 3.32 10.06
C SER A 139 -6.75 2.67 10.70
N ILE A 140 -7.96 2.81 10.12
CA ILE A 140 -9.22 2.29 10.71
C ILE A 140 -9.76 1.03 9.99
N VAL A 141 -9.00 0.45 9.06
CA VAL A 141 -9.29 -0.91 8.60
C VAL A 141 -8.80 -1.89 9.69
N PRO A 142 -9.59 -2.87 10.16
CA PRO A 142 -9.14 -3.77 11.23
C PRO A 142 -7.95 -4.60 10.77
N SER A 143 -6.74 -4.23 11.22
CA SER A 143 -5.58 -5.11 11.23
C SER A 143 -5.77 -6.14 12.34
N GLN A 144 -6.35 -7.29 12.02
CA GLN A 144 -6.19 -8.48 12.85
C GLN A 144 -4.88 -9.17 12.47
N ILE A 145 -3.75 -8.66 12.97
CA ILE A 145 -2.55 -9.47 13.16
C ILE A 145 -1.95 -9.09 14.51
N SER A 146 -2.28 -9.92 15.49
CA SER A 146 -1.59 -10.04 16.76
C SER A 146 -0.16 -10.54 16.55
N VAL A 147 0.83 -9.75 16.97
CA VAL A 147 2.07 -10.31 17.53
C VAL A 147 2.38 -9.55 18.82
N SER A 148 2.15 -10.27 19.91
CA SER A 148 2.51 -9.95 21.27
C SER A 148 4.03 -9.87 21.45
N SER A 149 4.52 -8.75 21.98
CA SER A 149 5.58 -8.73 22.99
C SER A 149 5.81 -7.31 23.52
N MET A 150 5.63 -7.14 24.82
CA MET A 150 6.09 -6.03 25.67
C MET A 150 6.79 -6.69 26.88
N PRO A 151 7.50 -5.98 27.78
CA PRO A 151 8.39 -4.82 27.61
C PRO A 151 9.70 -4.97 28.45
N GLY A 152 10.59 -3.95 28.46
CA GLY A 152 11.64 -3.81 29.48
C GLY A 152 12.72 -2.79 29.07
N SER A 153 12.57 -1.50 29.40
CA SER A 153 13.07 -0.83 30.63
C SER A 153 14.59 -0.62 30.64
N GLY A 154 15.03 0.63 30.46
CA GLY A 154 16.41 1.05 30.71
C GLY A 154 16.61 1.57 32.14
N ALA A 155 17.82 1.39 32.69
CA ALA A 155 18.47 2.26 33.67
C ALA A 155 19.92 1.79 33.97
N SER A 156 20.87 2.73 33.78
CA SER A 156 22.09 3.08 34.56
C SER A 156 22.77 2.09 35.54
N GLY A 157 24.11 2.03 35.51
CA GLY A 157 24.98 1.54 36.61
C GLY A 157 26.47 1.35 36.21
N VAL A 158 27.41 1.58 37.13
CA VAL A 158 28.85 1.93 36.97
C VAL A 158 29.82 0.79 37.40
N ALA A 159 31.06 0.76 36.85
CA ALA A 159 32.34 0.20 37.38
C ALA A 159 32.45 -1.35 37.59
N ASP A 160 33.58 -2.07 37.52
CA ASP A 160 35.05 -1.83 37.44
C ASP A 160 35.79 -3.14 36.98
N GLU A 161 37.08 -3.02 36.61
CA GLU A 161 38.20 -4.03 36.53
C GLU A 161 38.03 -5.39 35.82
N GLU A 162 39.03 -6.09 35.27
CA GLU A 162 40.44 -5.95 34.87
C GLU A 162 40.77 -7.26 34.12
N GLY A 163 41.67 -7.25 33.13
CA GLY A 163 42.33 -8.47 32.66
C GLY A 163 42.54 -8.60 31.14
N ALA A 164 43.60 -7.98 30.62
CA ALA A 164 44.28 -8.43 29.40
C ALA A 164 45.27 -9.58 29.75
N PRO A 165 46.03 -10.21 28.82
CA PRO A 165 46.09 -10.06 27.37
C PRO A 165 46.09 -11.41 26.59
N ARG A 166 46.06 -11.38 25.24
CA ARG A 166 47.07 -12.05 24.38
C ARG A 166 46.80 -11.95 22.86
N LYS A 167 47.82 -11.36 22.21
CA LYS A 167 48.49 -11.66 20.92
C LYS A 167 47.72 -11.57 19.58
N ALA A 168 48.21 -10.61 18.80
CA ALA A 168 47.92 -10.32 17.40
C ALA A 168 48.78 -11.12 16.40
N GLY A 169 48.25 -11.26 15.18
CA GLY A 169 48.99 -11.45 13.92
C GLY A 169 48.35 -12.46 12.96
N PRO A 170 48.55 -12.37 11.63
CA PRO A 170 48.59 -11.18 10.78
C PRO A 170 47.69 -11.30 9.52
N SER A 171 47.34 -10.17 8.92
CA SER A 171 46.71 -10.04 7.61
C SER A 171 47.75 -9.98 6.47
N PRO A 172 47.46 -10.48 5.25
CA PRO A 172 48.27 -10.16 4.09
C PRO A 172 47.69 -8.98 3.29
N LYS A 173 48.63 -8.13 2.87
CA LYS A 173 48.50 -6.89 2.10
C LYS A 173 48.35 -7.19 0.60
N ILE A 174 47.57 -6.40 -0.14
CA ILE A 174 47.75 -6.20 -1.58
C ILE A 174 47.62 -4.71 -1.92
N LYS A 175 48.67 -4.16 -2.53
CA LYS A 175 48.80 -2.93 -3.34
C LYS A 175 50.19 -3.01 -4.03
N PRO A 176 50.54 -2.27 -5.11
CA PRO A 176 49.93 -1.04 -5.65
C PRO A 176 49.81 -0.97 -7.22
N GLU A 177 48.91 -0.13 -7.78
CA GLU A 177 49.11 1.13 -8.55
C GLU A 177 49.26 1.07 -10.10
N ALA A 178 48.87 2.20 -10.71
CA ALA A 178 48.54 2.45 -12.12
C ALA A 178 49.59 3.30 -12.86
N SER A 179 49.56 3.36 -14.22
CA SER A 179 49.68 4.61 -15.02
C SER A 179 49.77 4.45 -16.56
N LYS A 180 48.87 5.17 -17.26
CA LYS A 180 48.95 6.03 -18.48
C LYS A 180 49.81 5.71 -19.74
N LYS A 181 49.14 6.01 -20.89
CA LYS A 181 49.56 6.71 -22.16
C LYS A 181 49.96 5.88 -23.40
N GLU A 182 49.14 5.95 -24.45
CA GLU A 182 49.55 5.92 -25.88
C GLU A 182 48.42 6.55 -26.75
N LYS A 183 48.50 7.81 -27.21
CA LYS A 183 49.16 8.45 -28.38
C LYS A 183 48.32 8.40 -29.68
N HIS A 184 47.85 9.59 -30.09
CA HIS A 184 47.33 9.92 -31.43
C HIS A 184 48.33 9.54 -32.54
N ARG A 185 47.86 8.90 -33.61
CA ARG A 185 47.88 9.44 -34.98
C ARG A 185 46.95 8.64 -35.87
#